data_AF-A0A1Q4P560-F1
#
_entry.id   AF-A0A1Q4P560-F1
#
_cell.length_a   1.000
_cell.length_b   1.000
_cell.length_c   1.000
_cell.angle_alpha   90.00
_cell.angle_beta   90.00
_cell.angle_gamma   90.00
#
_symmetry.space_group_name_H-M   'P 1'
#
loop_
_entity.id
_entity.type
_entity.pdbx_description
1 polymer ?
#
loop_
_entity_poly.entity_id
_entity_poly.type
_entity_poly.pdbx_seq_one_letter_code
_entity_poly.pdbx_strand_id
1 'polypeptide(L)'
;METSPQHASSRLTPSLLGWGIGALLFSLLVVTRNTAGQIQEAGTGTLILAVVVGTALGCLGALLGQFLRNLAHPDAVYTTGGFFSLVGLRLFWLCGPQLIGLAGGVFLGIALIVH
;
A
#
# COMPACT_ATOMS: atom_id res chain seq x y z
N MET A 1 -41.82 -3.81 16.59
CA MET A 1 -40.67 -4.61 16.13
C MET A 1 -39.67 -3.61 15.59
N GLU A 2 -38.76 -3.15 16.45
CA GLU A 2 -37.87 -2.01 16.19
C GLU A 2 -36.73 -2.41 15.24
N THR A 3 -36.62 -1.70 14.12
CA THR A 3 -35.46 -1.77 13.22
C THR A 3 -34.34 -0.91 13.78
N SER A 4 -33.49 -1.47 14.64
CA SER A 4 -32.27 -0.79 15.07
C SER A 4 -31.36 -0.54 13.86
N PRO A 5 -30.96 0.71 13.58
CA PRO A 5 -29.96 0.98 12.57
C PRO A 5 -28.65 0.36 13.06
N GLN A 6 -28.15 -0.65 12.34
CA GLN A 6 -26.80 -1.15 12.58
C GLN A 6 -25.85 0.01 12.26
N HIS A 7 -25.35 0.65 13.31
CA HIS A 7 -24.17 1.50 13.23
C HIS A 7 -23.09 0.71 12.50
N ALA A 8 -22.81 1.12 11.26
CA ALA A 8 -21.64 0.73 10.52
C ALA A 8 -20.41 1.27 11.25
N SER A 9 -20.07 0.68 12.39
CA SER A 9 -18.75 0.81 13.00
C SER A 9 -17.80 0.23 11.97
N SER A 10 -17.19 1.12 11.20
CA SER A 10 -16.09 0.82 10.32
C SER A 10 -15.03 0.12 11.16
N ARG A 11 -15.02 -1.21 11.10
CA ARG A 11 -13.94 -2.01 11.69
C ARG A 11 -12.72 -1.69 10.85
N LEU A 12 -12.03 -0.60 11.19
CA LEU A 12 -10.71 -0.29 10.68
C LEU A 12 -9.87 -1.51 10.98
N THR A 13 -9.70 -2.35 9.97
CA THR A 13 -9.03 -3.62 10.13
C THR A 13 -7.57 -3.27 10.43
N PRO A 14 -6.90 -3.92 11.41
CA PRO A 14 -5.52 -3.59 11.76
C PRO A 14 -4.58 -3.56 10.55
N SER A 15 -4.87 -4.37 9.53
CA SER A 15 -4.21 -4.36 8.22
C SER A 15 -4.33 -3.01 7.49
N LEU A 16 -5.53 -2.41 7.45
CA LEU A 16 -5.77 -1.12 6.79
C LEU A 16 -4.97 0.00 7.48
N LEU A 17 -4.92 -0.02 8.81
CA LEU A 17 -4.19 0.96 9.61
C LEU A 17 -2.67 0.81 9.40
N GLY A 18 -2.17 -0.42 9.38
CA GLY A 18 -0.76 -0.71 9.09
C GLY A 18 -0.33 -0.28 7.68
N TRP A 19 -1.12 -0.63 6.66
CA TRP A 19 -0.83 -0.23 5.27
C TRP A 19 -1.01 1.27 5.05
N GLY A 20 -1.97 1.92 5.72
CA GLY A 20 -2.16 3.36 5.66
C GLY A 20 -0.96 4.13 6.24
N ILE A 21 -0.46 3.71 7.41
CA ILE A 21 0.76 4.29 7.99
C ILE A 21 1.97 4.04 7.08
N GLY A 22 2.12 2.81 6.56
CA GLY A 22 3.20 2.47 5.63
C GLY A 22 3.17 3.31 4.35
N ALA A 23 1.99 3.51 3.77
CA ALA A 23 1.80 4.31 2.57
C ALA A 23 2.10 5.79 2.84
N LEU A 24 1.73 6.31 4.02
CA LEU A 24 2.03 7.68 4.42
C LEU A 24 3.53 7.91 4.55
N LEU A 25 4.23 7.03 5.28
CA LEU A 25 5.68 7.12 5.45
C LEU A 25 6.42 6.99 4.12
N PHE A 26 6.00 6.06 3.26
CA PHE A 26 6.60 5.88 1.95
C PHE A 26 6.35 7.07 1.03
N SER A 27 5.12 7.60 1.00
CA SER A 27 4.77 8.81 0.24
C SER A 27 5.58 10.01 0.69
N LEU A 28 5.72 10.21 2.00
CA LEU A 28 6.55 11.27 2.57
C LEU A 28 8.02 11.11 2.16
N LEU A 29 8.56 9.89 2.23
CA LEU A 29 9.93 9.59 1.83
C LEU A 29 10.15 9.88 0.34
N VAL A 30 9.22 9.45 -0.53
CA VAL A 30 9.31 9.68 -1.98
C VAL A 30 9.31 11.17 -2.25
N VAL A 31 8.35 11.95 -1.72
CA VAL A 31 8.32 13.41 -1.93
C VAL A 31 9.57 14.10 -1.37
N THR A 32 10.08 13.68 -0.21
CA THR A 32 11.27 14.28 0.42
C THR A 32 12.57 13.97 -0.33
N ARG A 33 12.71 12.75 -0.85
CA ARG A 33 13.92 12.31 -1.56
C ARG A 33 13.90 12.65 -3.03
N ASN A 34 12.74 12.92 -3.61
CA ASN A 34 12.63 13.17 -5.02
C ASN A 34 13.14 14.58 -5.34
N THR A 35 14.29 14.61 -6.01
CA THR A 35 15.01 15.82 -6.40
C THR A 35 14.61 16.28 -7.81
N ALA A 36 13.54 15.73 -8.38
CA ALA A 36 13.04 16.19 -9.68
C ALA A 36 12.60 17.65 -9.58
N GLY A 37 12.93 18.45 -10.60
CA GLY A 37 12.59 19.87 -10.65
C GLY A 37 11.09 20.15 -10.44
N GLN A 38 10.23 19.22 -10.88
CA GLN A 38 8.78 19.32 -10.69
C GLN A 38 8.34 19.32 -9.21
N ILE A 39 9.09 18.68 -8.32
CA ILE A 39 8.79 18.66 -6.87
C ILE A 39 9.48 19.81 -6.14
N GLN A 40 10.62 20.29 -6.65
CA GLN A 40 11.32 21.44 -6.08
C GLN A 40 10.64 22.77 -6.39
N GLU A 41 9.97 22.88 -7.54
CA GLU A 41 9.19 24.07 -7.92
C GLU A 41 7.71 23.97 -7.50
N ALA A 42 7.26 22.80 -7.04
CA ALA A 42 5.90 22.63 -6.54
C ALA A 42 5.67 23.42 -5.25
N GLY A 43 4.59 24.21 -5.22
CA GLY A 43 4.16 24.91 -4.02
C GLY A 43 3.79 23.93 -2.89
N THR A 44 3.91 24.39 -1.64
CA THR A 44 3.64 23.57 -0.44
C THR A 44 2.27 22.87 -0.47
N GLY A 45 1.25 23.51 -1.06
CA GLY A 45 -0.08 22.92 -1.23
C GLY A 45 -0.08 21.70 -2.17
N THR A 46 0.66 21.76 -3.27
CA THR A 46 0.82 20.65 -4.23
C THR A 46 1.55 19.48 -3.60
N LEU A 47 2.57 19.75 -2.77
CA LEU A 47 3.30 18.71 -2.03
C LEU A 47 2.40 17.99 -1.02
N ILE A 48 1.60 18.74 -0.26
CA ILE A 48 0.64 18.15 0.69
C ILE A 48 -0.39 17.30 -0.06
N LEU A 49 -0.93 17.81 -1.17
CA LEU A 49 -1.90 17.08 -1.98
C LEU A 49 -1.27 15.80 -2.58
N ALA A 50 -0.03 15.88 -3.09
CA ALA A 50 0.70 14.74 -3.62
C ALA A 50 0.94 13.67 -2.54
N VAL A 51 1.26 14.08 -1.31
CA VAL A 51 1.40 13.13 -0.18
C VAL A 51 0.07 12.48 0.15
N VAL A 52 -1.03 13.25 0.23
CA VAL A 52 -2.36 12.73 0.56
C VAL A 52 -2.86 11.76 -0.53
N VAL A 53 -2.77 12.15 -1.79
CA VAL A 53 -3.19 11.33 -2.94
C VAL A 53 -2.30 10.11 -3.08
N GLY A 54 -0.97 10.28 -2.96
CA GLY A 54 -0.01 9.18 -2.94
C GLY A 54 -0.29 8.19 -1.79
N THR A 55 -0.63 8.68 -0.60
CA THR A 55 -1.00 7.83 0.55
C THR A 55 -2.29 7.07 0.30
N ALA A 56 -3.31 7.73 -0.25
CA ALA A 56 -4.59 7.11 -0.55
C ALA A 56 -4.45 6.00 -1.62
N LEU A 57 -3.79 6.30 -2.75
CA LEU A 57 -3.55 5.33 -3.81
C LEU A 57 -2.57 4.24 -3.38
N GLY A 58 -1.54 4.56 -2.59
CA GLY A 58 -0.62 3.59 -2.00
C GLY A 58 -1.32 2.61 -1.06
N CYS A 59 -2.22 3.10 -0.21
CA CYS A 59 -3.03 2.26 0.66
C CYS A 59 -3.97 1.35 -0.17
N LEU A 60 -4.66 1.90 -1.18
CA LEU A 60 -5.48 1.12 -2.10
C LEU A 60 -4.68 0.04 -2.83
N GLY A 61 -3.49 0.39 -3.34
CA GLY A 61 -2.59 -0.55 -3.99
C GLY A 61 -2.12 -1.66 -3.05
N ALA A 62 -1.80 -1.34 -1.79
CA ALA A 62 -1.44 -2.33 -0.78
C ALA A 62 -2.59 -3.29 -0.46
N LEU A 63 -3.82 -2.78 -0.35
CA LEU A 63 -5.03 -3.59 -0.16
C LEU A 63 -5.32 -4.47 -1.38
N LEU A 64 -5.07 -3.97 -2.58
CA LEU A 64 -5.22 -4.73 -3.81
C LEU A 64 -4.16 -5.85 -3.90
N GLY A 65 -2.93 -5.56 -3.49
CA GLY A 65 -1.88 -6.57 -3.29
C GLY A 65 -2.26 -7.62 -2.24
N GLN A 66 -2.92 -7.20 -1.16
CA GLN A 66 -3.43 -8.11 -0.12
C GLN A 66 -4.56 -9.00 -0.67
N PHE A 67 -5.43 -8.44 -1.51
CA PHE A 67 -6.47 -9.21 -2.19
C PHE A 67 -5.86 -10.23 -3.15
N LEU A 68 -4.88 -9.82 -3.96
CA LEU A 68 -4.14 -10.73 -4.84
C LEU A 68 -3.43 -11.83 -4.07
N ARG A 69 -2.83 -11.51 -2.90
CA ARG A 69 -2.28 -12.51 -1.99
C ARG A 69 -3.34 -13.51 -1.56
N ASN A 70 -4.49 -13.03 -1.09
CA ASN A 70 -5.54 -13.91 -0.62
C ASN A 70 -6.14 -14.78 -1.75
N LEU A 71 -6.08 -14.32 -3.00
CA LEU A 71 -6.60 -15.04 -4.15
C LEU A 71 -5.62 -16.06 -4.72
N ALA A 72 -4.31 -15.75 -4.66
CA ALA A 72 -3.28 -16.53 -5.31
C ALA A 72 -2.39 -17.34 -4.35
N HIS A 73 -2.48 -17.12 -3.02
CA HIS A 73 -1.71 -17.91 -2.05
C HIS A 73 -2.26 -19.35 -1.99
N PRO A 74 -1.51 -20.36 -2.45
CA PRO A 74 -1.94 -21.74 -2.38
C PRO A 74 -1.92 -22.24 -0.92
N ASP A 75 -2.95 -22.98 -0.52
CA ASP A 75 -3.12 -23.53 0.85
C ASP A 75 -2.05 -24.56 1.23
N ALA A 76 -1.32 -25.12 0.27
CA ALA A 76 -0.16 -25.96 0.53
C ALA A 76 0.88 -25.81 -0.58
N VAL A 77 2.07 -25.31 -0.24
CA VAL A 77 3.23 -25.36 -1.14
C VAL A 77 4.15 -26.48 -0.66
N TYR A 78 4.13 -27.60 -1.39
CA TYR A 78 5.12 -28.65 -1.24
C TYR A 78 6.34 -28.28 -2.08
N THR A 79 7.39 -27.75 -1.45
CA THR A 79 8.68 -27.53 -2.13
C THR A 79 9.57 -28.77 -1.95
N THR A 80 10.17 -29.24 -3.05
CA THR A 80 11.16 -30.33 -3.06
C THR A 80 12.60 -29.81 -2.92
N GLY A 81 12.77 -28.59 -2.40
CA GLY A 81 14.03 -27.82 -2.47
C GLY A 81 14.37 -27.07 -1.19
N GLY A 82 14.81 -27.77 -0.15
CA GLY A 82 15.50 -27.19 1.01
C GLY A 82 14.74 -26.16 1.87
N PHE A 83 15.30 -25.83 3.04
CA PHE A 83 14.71 -24.88 4.00
C PHE A 83 14.58 -23.45 3.43
N PHE A 84 15.56 -22.99 2.64
CA PHE A 84 15.58 -21.62 2.12
C PHE A 84 14.51 -21.31 1.07
N SER A 85 14.09 -22.29 0.24
CA SER A 85 13.01 -22.08 -0.73
C SER A 85 11.65 -21.89 -0.04
N LEU A 86 11.44 -22.56 1.10
CA LEU A 86 10.24 -22.41 1.92
C LEU A 86 10.19 -21.03 2.60
N VAL A 87 11.31 -20.58 3.16
CA VAL A 87 11.41 -19.27 3.81
C VAL A 87 11.23 -18.14 2.78
N GLY A 88 11.91 -18.20 1.64
CA GLY A 88 11.81 -17.20 0.59
C GLY A 88 10.40 -17.09 0.01
N LEU A 89 9.73 -18.23 -0.20
CA LEU A 89 8.35 -18.23 -0.71
C LEU A 89 7.37 -17.67 0.32
N ARG A 90 7.51 -18.02 1.61
CA ARG A 90 6.72 -17.40 2.68
C ARG A 90 6.97 -15.90 2.76
N LEU A 91 8.22 -15.45 2.65
CA LEU A 91 8.57 -14.02 2.71
C LEU A 91 7.99 -13.25 1.50
N PHE A 92 8.10 -13.82 0.30
CA PHE A 92 7.53 -13.25 -0.92
C PHE A 92 6.02 -13.09 -0.81
N TRP A 93 5.30 -14.13 -0.37
CA TRP A 93 3.86 -14.02 -0.19
C TRP A 93 3.49 -13.14 1.01
N LEU A 94 4.31 -13.07 2.06
CA LEU A 94 3.99 -12.25 3.23
C LEU A 94 3.98 -10.75 2.91
N CYS A 95 4.92 -10.26 2.10
CA CYS A 95 5.09 -8.82 1.85
C CYS A 95 5.15 -8.40 0.38
N GLY A 96 5.41 -9.31 -0.57
CA GLY A 96 5.70 -8.97 -1.96
C GLY A 96 4.56 -8.23 -2.67
N PRO A 97 3.38 -8.85 -2.82
CA PRO A 97 2.25 -8.23 -3.53
C PRO A 97 1.82 -6.90 -2.93
N GLN A 98 1.81 -6.79 -1.59
CA GLN A 98 1.43 -5.55 -0.92
C GLN A 98 2.48 -4.44 -1.10
N LEU A 99 3.77 -4.76 -1.02
CA LEU A 99 4.83 -3.76 -1.23
C LEU A 99 4.85 -3.25 -2.67
N ILE A 100 4.63 -4.12 -3.66
CA ILE A 100 4.54 -3.74 -5.07
C ILE A 100 3.32 -2.84 -5.29
N GLY A 101 2.16 -3.21 -4.75
CA GLY A 101 0.95 -2.41 -4.82
C GLY A 101 1.09 -1.05 -4.13
N LEU A 102 1.74 -1.01 -2.97
CA LEU A 102 2.03 0.23 -2.24
C LEU A 102 2.95 1.15 -3.04
N ALA A 103 4.08 0.63 -3.51
CA ALA A 103 5.04 1.40 -4.28
C ALA A 103 4.39 1.94 -5.56
N GLY A 104 3.73 1.08 -6.34
CA GLY A 104 3.03 1.47 -7.56
C GLY A 104 1.95 2.52 -7.31
N GLY A 105 1.12 2.35 -6.26
CA GLY A 105 0.08 3.30 -5.90
C GLY A 105 0.63 4.66 -5.46
N VAL A 106 1.71 4.69 -4.66
CA VAL A 106 2.34 5.94 -4.23
C VAL A 106 2.97 6.68 -5.42
N PHE A 107 3.73 5.99 -6.26
CA PHE A 107 4.35 6.62 -7.43
C PHE A 107 3.32 7.18 -8.39
N LEU A 108 2.25 6.42 -8.66
CA LEU A 108 1.18 6.85 -9.56
C LEU A 108 0.38 8.01 -8.97
N GLY A 109 0.12 8.01 -7.66
CA GLY A 109 -0.57 9.11 -6.98
C GLY A 109 0.24 10.41 -6.92
N ILE A 110 1.56 10.33 -6.70
CA ILE A 110 2.44 11.51 -6.77
C ILE A 110 2.54 12.01 -8.21
N ALA A 111 2.74 11.11 -9.18
CA ALA A 111 2.82 11.46 -10.60
C ALA A 111 1.53 12.15 -11.10
N LEU A 112 0.36 11.75 -10.62
CA LEU A 112 -0.91 12.39 -10.99
C LEU A 112 -0.99 13.87 -10.58
N ILE A 113 -0.35 14.24 -9.48
CA ILE A 113 -0.40 15.61 -8.94
C ILE A 113 0.75 16.47 -9.46
N VAL A 114 1.91 15.86 -9.67
CA VAL A 114 3.16 16.55 -10.04
C VAL A 114 3.38 16.58 -11.57
N HIS A 115 2.49 15.95 -12.34
CA HIS A 115 2.49 15.99 -13.81
C HIS A 115 2.57 17.42 -14.36
#